data_AF-A0A553ZWT5-F1
#
_entry.id   AF-A0A553ZWT5-F1
#
_cell.length_a   1.000
_cell.length_b   1.000
_cell.length_c   1.000
_cell.angle_alpha   90.00
_cell.angle_beta   90.00
_cell.angle_gamma   90.00
#
_symmetry.space_group_name_H-M   'P 1'
#
loop_
_entity.id
_entity.type
_entity.pdbx_description
1 polymer ?
#
loop_
_entity_poly.entity_id
_entity_poly.type
_entity_poly.pdbx_seq_one_letter_code
_entity_poly.pdbx_strand_id
1 'polypeptide(L)'
;MNVNVQCLALKRAHGYPLTHLKEHIKYIGQHNPDSFYNKDDDNVARTSFLISLNKQPTKGNDCGYKLIVTFSSEVSFMNECYVKQVIRSSIKEFESTVKSTIDWIAINHFHRSNEEAHSHIIIRGYSAGLKVTLQSYHWKVLEKLFKSNFDKARKSHDLKIGV
;
A
#
# COMPACT_ATOMS: atom_id res chain seq x y z
N MET A 1 6.71 -13.93 14.35
CA MET A 1 6.29 -12.54 14.06
C MET A 1 5.46 -12.54 12.79
N ASN A 2 4.28 -11.91 12.84
CA ASN A 2 3.27 -12.00 11.78
C ASN A 2 3.09 -10.62 11.14
N VAL A 3 3.72 -10.42 9.97
CA VAL A 3 3.25 -9.43 8.99
C VAL A 3 2.19 -10.14 8.17
N ASN A 4 0.96 -9.63 8.19
CA ASN A 4 -0.11 -10.16 7.36
C ASN A 4 -0.37 -9.21 6.20
N VAL A 5 -0.43 -9.72 4.98
CA VAL A 5 -0.75 -8.93 3.80
C VAL A 5 -2.06 -9.44 3.23
N GLN A 6 -3.10 -8.63 3.34
CA GLN A 6 -4.37 -8.87 2.67
C GLN A 6 -4.41 -8.06 1.39
N CYS A 7 -4.48 -8.73 0.24
CA CYS A 7 -4.74 -8.05 -1.02
C CYS A 7 -6.14 -8.35 -1.52
N LEU A 8 -6.92 -7.29 -1.69
CA LEU A 8 -8.22 -7.33 -2.33
C LEU A 8 -8.10 -6.76 -3.74
N ALA A 9 -8.24 -7.64 -4.74
CA ALA A 9 -8.45 -7.20 -6.12
C ALA A 9 -9.86 -6.62 -6.27
N LEU A 10 -9.95 -5.35 -6.69
CA LEU A 10 -11.24 -4.68 -6.88
C LEU A 10 -11.72 -4.89 -8.32
N LYS A 11 -12.51 -5.96 -8.51
CA LYS A 11 -13.08 -6.36 -9.80
C LYS A 11 -14.41 -5.66 -10.09
N ARG A 12 -14.70 -5.35 -11.35
CA ARG A 12 -15.97 -4.83 -11.93
C ARG A 12 -17.17 -5.77 -11.87
N ALA A 13 -17.22 -6.69 -10.91
CA ALA A 13 -18.28 -7.70 -10.88
C ALA A 13 -19.70 -7.14 -10.65
N HIS A 14 -19.87 -5.93 -10.09
CA HIS A 14 -21.20 -5.35 -9.81
C HIS A 14 -21.30 -3.82 -10.05
N GLY A 15 -20.71 -3.32 -11.14
CA GLY A 15 -21.02 -1.98 -11.65
C GLY A 15 -20.28 -0.78 -11.05
N TYR A 16 -19.75 -0.82 -9.82
CA TYR A 16 -19.13 0.38 -9.21
C TYR A 16 -17.78 0.22 -8.44
N PRO A 17 -16.78 -0.58 -8.88
CA PRO A 17 -15.56 -0.76 -8.08
C PRO A 17 -14.69 0.50 -8.00
N LEU A 18 -14.78 1.37 -9.01
CA LEU A 18 -14.09 2.65 -9.00
C LEU A 18 -14.69 3.59 -7.94
N THR A 19 -16.02 3.57 -7.76
CA THR A 19 -16.71 4.35 -6.71
C THR A 19 -16.29 3.86 -5.33
N HIS A 20 -16.32 2.54 -5.10
CA HIS A 20 -15.90 1.94 -3.82
C HIS A 20 -14.44 2.27 -3.50
N LEU A 21 -13.55 2.26 -4.51
CA LEU A 21 -12.15 2.62 -4.31
C LEU A 21 -11.99 4.09 -3.90
N LYS A 22 -12.74 5.00 -4.54
CA LYS A 22 -12.74 6.43 -4.18
C LYS A 22 -13.31 6.66 -2.79
N GLU A 23 -14.39 5.97 -2.43
CA GLU A 23 -14.99 6.04 -1.10
C GLU A 23 -14.03 5.51 -0.04
N HIS A 24 -13.35 4.39 -0.30
CA HIS A 24 -12.32 3.86 0.59
C HIS A 24 -11.16 4.86 0.76
N ILE A 25 -10.65 5.45 -0.33
CA ILE A 25 -9.63 6.51 -0.29
C ILE A 25 -10.11 7.72 0.54
N LYS A 26 -11.39 8.10 0.42
CA LYS A 26 -11.96 9.20 1.22
C LYS A 26 -12.01 8.83 2.71
N TYR A 27 -12.48 7.63 3.02
CA TYR A 27 -12.63 7.10 4.37
C TYR A 27 -11.29 6.98 5.10
N ILE A 28 -10.29 6.34 4.49
CA ILE A 28 -8.98 6.16 5.15
C ILE A 28 -8.23 7.48 5.37
N GLY A 29 -8.55 8.50 4.58
CA GLY A 29 -8.00 9.85 4.74
C GLY A 29 -8.88 10.82 5.53
N GLN A 30 -9.98 10.37 6.13
CA GLN A 30 -10.97 11.28 6.74
C GLN A 30 -10.39 12.09 7.90
N HIS A 31 -9.56 11.46 8.72
CA HIS A 31 -8.93 12.10 9.88
C HIS A 31 -7.48 12.54 9.64
N ASN A 32 -6.88 12.12 8.51
CA ASN A 32 -5.48 12.34 8.17
C ASN A 32 -5.32 12.59 6.64
N PRO A 33 -5.90 13.68 6.10
CA PRO A 33 -5.98 13.89 4.65
C PRO A 33 -4.62 14.14 3.98
N ASP A 34 -3.63 14.63 4.72
CA ASP A 34 -2.30 14.98 4.21
C ASP A 34 -1.25 13.88 4.45
N SER A 35 -1.64 12.76 5.08
CA SER A 35 -0.72 11.66 5.41
C SER A 35 -0.53 10.63 4.30
N PHE A 36 -1.11 10.87 3.12
CA PHE A 36 -0.88 10.00 1.97
C PHE A 36 0.55 10.20 1.45
N TYR A 37 1.19 9.11 1.08
CA TYR A 37 2.53 9.11 0.50
C TYR A 37 2.60 8.13 -0.67
N ASN A 38 3.59 8.28 -1.53
CA ASN A 38 3.88 7.35 -2.62
C ASN A 38 5.38 6.98 -2.61
N LYS A 39 5.89 6.48 -3.74
CA LYS A 39 7.30 6.11 -3.91
C LYS A 39 8.29 7.28 -3.76
N ASP A 40 7.89 8.50 -4.12
CA ASP A 40 8.77 9.66 -4.25
C ASP A 40 8.47 10.75 -3.20
N ASP A 41 7.21 10.89 -2.81
CA ASP A 41 6.71 11.97 -1.96
C ASP A 41 6.11 11.45 -0.65
N ASP A 42 6.40 12.13 0.45
CA ASP A 42 5.81 11.86 1.78
C ASP A 42 4.43 12.48 1.99
N ASN A 43 4.05 13.44 1.13
CA ASN A 43 2.81 14.20 1.18
C ASN A 43 2.18 14.28 -0.22
N VAL A 44 1.28 13.36 -0.51
CA VAL A 44 0.57 13.27 -1.79
C VAL A 44 -0.86 13.76 -1.58
N ALA A 45 -1.25 14.80 -2.32
CA ALA A 45 -2.63 15.25 -2.30
C ALA A 45 -3.57 14.14 -2.80
N ARG A 46 -4.47 13.66 -1.94
CA ARG A 46 -5.47 12.65 -2.29
C ARG A 46 -6.24 12.97 -3.57
N THR A 47 -6.53 14.25 -3.80
CA THR A 47 -7.25 14.76 -4.98
C THR A 47 -6.49 14.48 -6.29
N SER A 48 -5.17 14.62 -6.32
CA SER A 48 -4.36 14.37 -7.52
C SER A 48 -4.40 12.90 -7.92
N PHE A 49 -4.35 11.99 -6.94
CA PHE A 49 -4.49 10.56 -7.17
C PHE A 49 -5.90 10.20 -7.65
N LEU A 50 -6.95 10.76 -7.06
CA LEU A 50 -8.34 10.54 -7.49
C LEU A 50 -8.58 11.00 -8.93
N ILE A 51 -8.01 12.14 -9.33
CA ILE A 51 -8.04 12.64 -10.72
C ILE A 51 -7.35 11.62 -11.64
N SER A 52 -6.18 11.11 -11.24
CA SER A 52 -5.43 10.13 -12.01
C SER A 52 -6.14 8.77 -12.12
N LEU A 53 -6.90 8.39 -11.10
CA LEU A 53 -7.72 7.20 -11.07
C LEU A 53 -8.91 7.30 -12.04
N ASN A 54 -9.50 8.50 -12.20
CA ASN A 54 -10.59 8.79 -13.14
C ASN A 54 -10.15 8.78 -14.61
N LYS A 55 -8.88 9.11 -14.88
CA LYS A 55 -8.32 9.15 -16.24
C LYS A 55 -7.90 7.78 -16.77
N GLN A 56 -8.03 6.72 -15.98
CA GLN A 56 -7.66 5.37 -16.41
C GLN A 56 -8.58 4.86 -17.53
N PRO A 57 -8.07 4.05 -18.47
CA PRO A 57 -8.88 3.41 -19.49
C PRO A 57 -10.09 2.67 -18.89
N THR A 58 -11.26 2.90 -19.49
CA THR A 58 -12.50 2.25 -19.06
C THR A 58 -12.65 0.83 -19.60
N LYS A 59 -11.73 0.34 -20.43
CA LYS A 59 -11.74 -1.05 -20.94
C LYS A 59 -11.11 -1.99 -19.91
N GLY A 60 -11.75 -3.13 -19.62
CA GLY A 60 -11.27 -4.16 -18.68
C GLY A 60 -11.92 -4.14 -17.29
N ASN A 61 -11.82 -5.27 -16.58
CA ASN A 61 -12.54 -5.51 -15.32
C ASN A 61 -11.88 -4.97 -14.05
N ASP A 62 -10.62 -4.54 -14.09
CA ASP A 62 -9.88 -4.15 -12.88
C ASP A 62 -9.73 -2.63 -12.83
N CYS A 63 -10.20 -1.99 -11.75
CA CYS A 63 -10.10 -0.54 -11.54
C CYS A 63 -8.85 -0.15 -10.72
N GLY A 64 -8.23 -1.14 -10.07
CA GLY A 64 -7.13 -0.99 -9.13
C GLY A 64 -7.15 -2.10 -8.09
N TYR A 65 -6.25 -1.98 -7.12
CA TYR A 65 -6.07 -2.94 -6.05
C TYR A 65 -5.99 -2.23 -4.71
N LYS A 66 -6.53 -2.86 -3.67
CA LYS A 66 -6.37 -2.44 -2.28
C LYS A 66 -5.54 -3.49 -1.56
N LEU A 67 -4.42 -3.08 -0.99
CA LEU A 67 -3.59 -3.89 -0.12
C LEU A 67 -3.69 -3.32 1.29
N ILE A 68 -3.92 -4.19 2.26
CA ILE A 68 -3.81 -3.88 3.68
C ILE A 68 -2.62 -4.68 4.20
N VAL A 69 -1.64 -3.98 4.75
CA VAL A 69 -0.50 -4.60 5.44
C VAL A 69 -0.70 -4.37 6.93
N THR A 70 -0.91 -5.45 7.67
CA THR A 70 -1.09 -5.39 9.13
C THR A 70 0.19 -5.83 9.81
N PHE A 71 0.59 -5.07 10.82
CA PHE A 71 1.78 -5.32 11.61
C PHE A 71 1.39 -5.78 13.02
N SER A 72 2.02 -6.83 13.52
CA SER A 72 1.79 -7.31 14.89
C SER A 72 2.06 -6.22 15.94
N SER A 73 1.40 -6.31 17.10
CA SER A 73 1.46 -5.31 18.20
C SER A 73 2.86 -4.85 18.62
N GLU A 74 3.88 -5.71 18.56
CA GLU A 74 5.30 -5.38 18.82
C GLU A 74 5.86 -4.27 17.89
N VAL A 75 5.18 -4.00 16.78
CA VAL A 75 5.53 -3.02 15.75
C VAL A 75 4.92 -1.64 16.00
N SER A 76 3.95 -1.54 16.92
CA SER A 76 3.32 -0.27 17.29
C SER A 76 4.32 0.80 17.80
N PHE A 77 5.55 0.39 18.10
CA PHE A 77 6.67 1.25 18.49
C PHE A 77 7.51 1.79 17.32
N MET A 78 7.32 1.29 16.10
CA MET A 78 8.06 1.80 14.95
C MET A 78 7.52 3.16 14.50
N ASN A 79 8.41 4.13 14.37
CA ASN A 79 8.08 5.44 13.81
C ASN A 79 7.53 5.31 12.38
N GLU A 80 6.55 6.14 12.04
CA GLU A 80 5.94 6.25 10.71
C GLU A 80 6.95 6.26 9.56
N CYS A 81 8.11 6.92 9.74
CA CYS A 81 9.18 6.96 8.74
C CYS A 81 9.68 5.55 8.36
N TYR A 82 9.84 4.66 9.35
CA TYR A 82 10.29 3.28 9.11
C TYR A 82 9.26 2.49 8.31
N VAL A 83 7.97 2.63 8.64
CA VAL A 83 6.90 1.92 7.91
C VAL A 83 6.80 2.41 6.46
N LYS A 84 6.92 3.72 6.21
CA LYS A 84 7.00 4.28 4.85
C LYS A 84 8.16 3.65 4.07
N GLN A 85 9.34 3.52 4.68
CA GLN A 85 10.51 2.90 4.04
C GLN A 85 10.32 1.41 3.75
N VAL A 86 9.73 0.65 4.67
CA VAL A 86 9.40 -0.77 4.46
C VAL A 86 8.45 -0.90 3.26
N ILE A 87 7.44 -0.04 3.18
CA ILE A 87 6.47 -0.07 2.08
C ILE A 87 7.11 0.28 0.74
N ARG A 88 7.88 1.37 0.69
CA ARG A 88 8.60 1.76 -0.53
C ARG A 88 9.57 0.68 -1.01
N SER A 89 10.36 0.11 -0.10
CA SER A 89 11.35 -0.92 -0.44
C SER A 89 10.68 -2.19 -0.96
N SER A 90 9.60 -2.62 -0.30
CA SER A 90 8.86 -3.83 -0.68
C SER A 90 8.20 -3.67 -2.04
N ILE A 91 7.60 -2.51 -2.32
CA ILE A 91 7.01 -2.23 -3.63
C ILE A 91 8.08 -2.13 -4.71
N LYS A 92 9.20 -1.43 -4.46
CA LYS A 92 10.30 -1.31 -5.42
C LYS A 92 10.91 -2.66 -5.79
N GLU A 93 11.12 -3.53 -4.80
CA GLU A 93 11.60 -4.90 -5.02
C GLU A 93 10.56 -5.74 -5.77
N PHE A 94 9.28 -5.55 -5.48
CA PHE A 94 8.19 -6.20 -6.21
C PHE A 94 8.19 -5.79 -7.68
N GLU A 95 8.22 -4.49 -7.99
CA GLU A 95 8.28 -3.96 -9.36
C GLU A 95 9.45 -4.55 -10.15
N SER A 96 10.61 -4.68 -9.49
CA SER A 96 11.81 -5.30 -10.08
C SER A 96 11.60 -6.80 -10.35
N THR A 97 10.94 -7.50 -9.43
CA THR A 97 10.65 -8.94 -9.53
C THR A 97 9.65 -9.24 -10.65
N VAL A 98 8.60 -8.44 -10.79
CA VAL A 98 7.53 -8.64 -11.78
C VAL A 98 7.75 -7.88 -13.09
N LYS A 99 8.86 -7.13 -13.19
CA LYS A 99 9.23 -6.29 -14.35
C LYS A 99 8.09 -5.36 -14.78
N SER A 100 7.40 -4.78 -13.80
CA SER A 100 6.25 -3.91 -14.02
C SER A 100 6.25 -2.80 -13.00
N THR A 101 6.06 -1.57 -13.45
CA THR A 101 5.90 -0.41 -12.58
C THR A 101 4.45 -0.27 -12.17
N ILE A 102 4.21 0.02 -10.90
CA ILE A 102 2.88 0.28 -10.36
C ILE A 102 2.81 1.71 -9.82
N ASP A 103 1.66 2.36 -10.00
CA ASP A 103 1.40 3.63 -9.36
C ASP A 103 0.47 3.45 -8.17
N TRP A 104 0.87 4.01 -7.03
CA TRP A 104 0.23 3.76 -5.75
C TRP A 104 0.30 4.95 -4.82
N ILE A 105 -0.66 5.01 -3.90
CA ILE A 105 -0.59 5.83 -2.69
C ILE A 105 -0.82 4.96 -1.48
N ALA A 106 -0.25 5.33 -0.35
CA ALA A 106 -0.49 4.64 0.90
C ALA A 106 -0.73 5.62 2.04
N ILE A 107 -1.36 5.12 3.10
CA ILE A 107 -1.52 5.80 4.38
C ILE A 107 -1.33 4.79 5.50
N ASN A 108 -0.63 5.19 6.55
CA ASN A 108 -0.36 4.36 7.71
C ASN A 108 -1.28 4.77 8.85
N HIS A 109 -1.94 3.80 9.47
CA HIS A 109 -2.80 4.00 10.64
C HIS A 109 -2.18 3.29 11.83
N PHE A 110 -1.61 4.08 12.75
CA PHE A 110 -1.06 3.64 14.03
C PHE A 110 -2.10 3.94 15.12
N HIS A 111 -2.99 2.99 15.41
CA HIS A 111 -4.04 3.21 16.38
C HIS A 111 -3.50 3.18 17.83
N ARG A 112 -4.11 3.98 18.72
CA ARG A 112 -3.78 4.06 20.15
C ARG A 112 -4.57 3.10 21.04
N SER A 113 -5.50 2.31 20.49
CA SER A 113 -6.37 1.42 21.26
C SER A 113 -6.73 0.17 20.46
N ASN A 114 -6.35 -1.01 20.97
CA ASN A 114 -6.77 -2.38 20.62
C ASN A 114 -6.79 -2.83 19.14
N GLU A 115 -6.48 -1.95 18.19
CA GLU A 115 -6.38 -2.26 16.77
C GLU A 115 -4.91 -2.34 16.35
N GLU A 116 -4.59 -3.34 15.53
CA GLU A 116 -3.25 -3.52 15.01
C GLU A 116 -2.89 -2.37 14.05
N ALA A 117 -1.64 -1.90 14.15
CA ALA A 117 -1.12 -0.92 13.22
C ALA A 117 -1.18 -1.50 11.80
N HIS A 118 -1.69 -0.72 10.86
CA HIS A 118 -1.85 -1.20 9.49
C HIS A 118 -1.67 -0.08 8.47
N SER A 119 -1.32 -0.47 7.25
CA SER A 119 -1.16 0.44 6.12
C SER A 119 -2.13 0.07 5.01
N HIS A 120 -2.90 1.05 4.55
CA HIS A 120 -3.69 0.92 3.34
C HIS A 120 -2.84 1.38 2.16
N ILE A 121 -2.63 0.51 1.18
CA ILE A 121 -1.92 0.81 -0.07
C ILE A 121 -2.91 0.63 -1.21
N ILE A 122 -3.09 1.68 -2.00
CA ILE A 122 -3.99 1.70 -3.14
C ILE A 122 -3.18 1.75 -4.41
N ILE A 123 -3.33 0.74 -5.28
CA ILE A 123 -2.62 0.63 -6.55
C ILE A 123 -3.61 0.90 -7.69
N ARG A 124 -3.21 1.74 -8.66
CA ARG A 124 -4.00 1.97 -9.86
C ARG A 124 -4.02 0.73 -10.76
N GLY A 125 -5.13 0.52 -11.47
CA GLY A 125 -5.25 -0.56 -12.46
C GLY A 125 -4.41 -0.34 -13.71
N TYR A 126 -3.88 0.87 -13.91
CA TYR A 126 -3.00 1.25 -15.01
C TYR A 126 -1.83 2.11 -14.53
N SER A 127 -0.64 1.85 -15.08
CA SER A 127 0.58 2.61 -14.85
C SER A 127 1.35 2.76 -16.15
N ALA A 128 1.83 3.97 -16.45
CA ALA A 128 2.52 4.29 -17.71
C ALA A 128 1.77 3.82 -18.99
N GLY A 129 0.43 3.85 -18.96
CA GLY A 129 -0.41 3.40 -20.07
C GLY A 129 -0.61 1.88 -20.18
N LEU A 130 0.07 1.08 -19.34
CA LEU A 130 -0.04 -0.37 -19.30
C LEU A 130 -1.00 -0.83 -18.19
N LYS A 131 -1.73 -1.91 -18.44
CA LYS A 131 -2.60 -2.52 -17.43
C LYS A 131 -1.76 -3.19 -16.36
N VAL A 132 -1.97 -2.79 -15.11
CA VAL A 132 -1.42 -3.48 -13.93
C VAL A 132 -2.25 -4.74 -13.71
N THR A 133 -1.59 -5.90 -13.80
CA THR A 133 -2.25 -7.20 -13.59
C THR A 133 -1.60 -7.93 -12.42
N LEU A 134 -2.34 -8.00 -11.31
CA LEU A 134 -1.90 -8.73 -10.12
C LEU A 134 -2.67 -10.06 -9.99
N GLN A 135 -1.93 -11.15 -9.79
CA GLN A 135 -2.44 -12.53 -9.74
C GLN A 135 -2.12 -13.15 -8.37
N SER A 136 -2.68 -14.32 -8.09
CA SER A 136 -2.53 -15.00 -6.80
C SER A 136 -1.08 -15.18 -6.33
N TYR A 137 -0.15 -15.43 -7.26
CA TYR A 137 1.26 -15.60 -6.90
C TYR A 137 1.95 -14.27 -6.55
N HIS A 138 1.51 -13.14 -7.11
CA HIS A 138 2.04 -11.82 -6.79
C HIS A 138 1.81 -11.46 -5.32
N TRP A 139 0.71 -11.92 -4.73
CA TRP A 139 0.41 -11.71 -3.30
C TRP A 139 1.43 -12.38 -2.40
N LYS A 140 1.80 -13.62 -2.72
CA LYS A 140 2.83 -14.36 -1.98
C LYS A 140 4.20 -13.71 -2.10
N VAL A 141 4.51 -13.10 -3.25
CA VAL A 141 5.74 -12.34 -3.44
C VAL A 141 5.73 -11.08 -2.57
N LEU A 142 4.67 -10.28 -2.65
CA LEU A 142 4.51 -9.07 -1.83
C LEU A 142 4.61 -9.39 -0.34
N GLU A 143 3.87 -10.40 0.14
CA GLU A 143 3.91 -10.83 1.55
C GLU A 143 5.33 -11.18 2.00
N LYS A 144 6.08 -11.95 1.19
CA LYS A 144 7.48 -12.26 1.47
C LYS A 144 8.37 -11.02 1.51
N LEU A 145 8.19 -10.08 0.58
CA LEU A 145 8.97 -8.85 0.51
C LEU A 145 8.68 -7.94 1.71
N PHE A 146 7.40 -7.74 2.05
CA PHE A 146 7.02 -6.98 3.23
C PHE A 146 7.62 -7.59 4.50
N LYS A 147 7.51 -8.91 4.68
CA LYS A 147 8.10 -9.60 5.83
C LYS A 147 9.62 -9.45 5.88
N SER A 148 10.31 -9.66 4.76
CA SER A 148 11.77 -9.54 4.68
C SER A 148 12.25 -8.13 4.97
N ASN A 149 11.63 -7.12 4.36
CA ASN A 149 12.02 -5.73 4.56
C ASN A 149 11.66 -5.20 5.94
N PHE A 150 10.57 -5.70 6.52
CA PHE A 150 10.25 -5.48 7.91
C PHE A 150 11.36 -6.01 8.84
N ASP A 151 11.78 -7.26 8.66
CA ASP A 151 12.85 -7.87 9.46
C ASP A 151 14.18 -7.12 9.32
N LYS A 152 14.53 -6.64 8.12
CA LYS A 152 15.72 -5.80 7.88
C LYS A 152 15.61 -4.46 8.61
N ALA A 153 14.45 -3.80 8.55
CA ALA A 153 14.22 -2.52 9.20
C ALA A 153 14.32 -2.66 10.72
N ARG A 154 13.71 -3.71 11.30
CA ARG A 154 13.79 -4.01 12.74
C ARG A 154 15.22 -4.23 13.20
N LYS A 155 15.97 -5.11 12.54
CA LYS A 155 17.40 -5.35 12.89
C LYS A 155 18.21 -4.05 12.86
N SER A 156 17.97 -3.19 11.87
CA SER A 156 18.64 -1.89 11.77
C SER A 156 18.23 -0.92 12.86
N HIS A 157 16.99 -1.02 13.37
CA HIS A 157 16.51 -0.23 14.50
C HIS A 157 17.14 -0.73 15.81
N ASP A 158 17.09 -2.04 16.07
CA ASP A 158 17.65 -2.66 17.28
C ASP A 158 19.15 -2.37 17.44
N LEU A 159 19.90 -2.33 16.33
CA LEU A 159 21.30 -1.93 16.31
C LEU A 159 21.55 -0.45 16.68
N LYS A 160 20.57 0.44 16.47
CA LYS A 160 20.70 1.88 16.77
C LYS A 160 20.36 2.25 18.22
N ILE A 161 19.56 1.42 18.91
CA ILE A 161 19.19 1.61 20.33
C ILE A 161 20.12 0.86 21.29
N GLY A 162 20.94 -0.07 20.78
CA GLY A 162 21.94 -0.81 21.56
C GLY A 162 23.32 -0.13 21.66
N VAL A 163 23.40 1.17 21.38
CA VAL A 163 24.61 2.02 21.51
C VAL A 163 24.33 3.14 22.49
#